data_AF-A0A969KIE0-F1
#
_entry.id   AF-A0A969KIE0-F1
#
_cell.length_a   1.000
_cell.length_b   1.000
_cell.length_c   1.000
_cell.angle_alpha   90.00
_cell.angle_beta   90.00
_cell.angle_gamma   90.00
#
_symmetry.space_group_name_H-M   'P 1'
#
loop_
_entity.id
_entity.type
_entity.pdbx_description
1 polymer ?
#
loop_
_entity_poly.entity_id
_entity_poly.type
_entity_poly.pdbx_seq_one_letter_code
_entity_poly.pdbx_strand_id
1 'polypeptide(L)' 'MDLHRHKQKQLKDVGENVEQIKQRELDKQRRHKQLQRQAEQWLKNLDPYSDEGLWFTEFAYAYDTQLEAAIEYLDALN' A
#
# COMPACT_ATOMS: atom_id res chain seq x y z
N MET A 1 -29.67 13.56 -34.43
CA MET A 1 -29.52 14.34 -33.18
C MET A 1 -28.73 13.54 -32.14
N ASP A 2 -27.72 12.76 -32.55
CA ASP A 2 -27.23 11.62 -31.74
C ASP A 2 -25.82 11.82 -31.18
N LEU A 3 -25.10 12.82 -31.71
CA LEU A 3 -23.72 13.13 -31.35
C LEU A 3 -23.58 13.72 -29.94
N HIS A 4 -24.54 14.56 -29.53
CA HIS A 4 -24.54 15.18 -28.19
C HIS A 4 -24.76 14.14 -27.09
N ARG A 5 -25.61 13.13 -27.31
CA ARG A 5 -25.90 12.08 -26.34
C ARG A 5 -24.71 11.15 -26.12
N HIS A 6 -23.99 10.80 -27.19
CA HIS A 6 -22.77 9.98 -27.09
C HIS A 6 -21.63 10.74 -26.39
N LYS A 7 -21.44 12.02 -26.72
CA LYS A 7 -20.42 12.85 -26.08
C LYS A 7 -20.70 13.04 -24.58
N GLN A 8 -21.96 13.24 -24.19
CA GLN A 8 -22.34 13.39 -22.79
C GLN A 8 -22.22 12.09 -21.99
N LYS A 9 -22.47 10.92 -22.62
CA LYS A 9 -22.28 9.61 -21.98
C LYS A 9 -20.79 9.28 -21.77
N GLN A 10 -19.93 9.55 -22.76
CA GLN A 10 -18.48 9.35 -22.63
C GLN A 10 -17.86 10.24 -21.54
N LEU A 11 -18.29 11.50 -21.42
CA LEU A 11 -17.80 12.40 -20.38
C LEU A 11 -18.18 11.94 -18.96
N LYS A 12 -19.37 11.37 -18.77
CA LYS A 12 -19.78 10.79 -17.48
C LYS A 12 -18.94 9.55 -17.13
N ASP A 13 -18.78 8.64 -18.09
CA ASP A 13 -18.02 7.40 -17.89
C ASP A 13 -16.55 7.68 -17.52
N VAL A 14 -15.91 8.64 -18.19
CA VAL A 14 -14.55 9.08 -17.85
C VAL A 14 -14.50 9.72 -16.46
N GLY A 15 -15.48 10.56 -16.09
CA GLY A 15 -15.54 11.18 -14.77
C GLY A 15 -15.68 10.16 -13.63
N GLU A 16 -16.54 9.16 -13.80
CA GLU A 16 -16.73 8.07 -12.84
C GLU A 16 -15.46 7.21 -12.71
N ASN A 17 -14.76 6.96 -13.81
CA ASN A 17 -13.51 6.20 -13.82
C ASN A 17 -12.37 6.96 -13.11
N VAL A 18 -12.25 8.27 -13.35
CA VAL A 18 -11.26 9.13 -12.66
C VAL A 18 -11.54 9.18 -11.15
N GLU A 19 -12.79 9.31 -10.74
CA GLU A 19 -13.14 9.35 -9.31
C GLU A 19 -12.86 8.02 -8.62
N GLN A 20 -13.15 6.88 -9.27
CA GLN A 20 -12.80 5.55 -8.77
C GLN A 20 -11.29 5.34 -8.64
N ILE A 21 -10.51 5.79 -9.64
CA ILE A 21 -9.04 5.72 -9.58
C ILE A 21 -8.52 6.54 -8.39
N LYS A 22 -9.05 7.75 -8.20
CA LYS A 22 -8.64 8.65 -7.12
C LYS A 22 -8.97 8.07 -5.75
N GLN A 23 -10.15 7.48 -5.56
CA GLN A 23 -10.51 6.81 -4.31
C GLN A 23 -9.59 5.61 -4.03
N ARG A 24 -9.35 4.76 -5.03
CA ARG A 24 -8.43 3.62 -4.90
C ARG A 24 -7.02 4.05 -4.52
N GLU A 25 -6.53 5.15 -5.07
CA GLU A 25 -5.21 5.69 -4.73
C GLU A 25 -5.18 6.24 -3.29
N LEU A 26 -6.23 6.94 -2.87
CA LEU A 26 -6.38 7.42 -1.49
C LEU A 26 -6.43 6.26 -0.48
N ASP A 27 -7.17 5.20 -0.80
CA ASP A 27 -7.26 4.01 0.06
C ASP A 27 -5.92 3.28 0.14
N LYS A 28 -5.20 3.14 -0.97
CA LYS A 28 -3.84 2.59 -1.00
C LYS A 28 -2.90 3.40 -0.13
N GLN A 29 -2.93 4.73 -0.22
CA GLN A 29 -2.08 5.60 0.62
C GLN A 29 -2.44 5.47 2.10
N ARG A 30 -3.72 5.36 2.44
CA ARG A 30 -4.16 5.17 3.83
C ARG A 30 -3.69 3.83 4.39
N ARG A 31 -3.88 2.74 3.64
CA ARG A 31 -3.41 1.41 4.00
C ARG A 31 -1.89 1.40 4.18
N HIS A 32 -1.15 1.99 3.24
CA HIS A 32 0.30 2.07 3.32
C HIS A 32 0.78 2.84 4.56
N LYS A 33 0.17 3.99 4.89
CA LYS A 33 0.49 4.73 6.12
C LYS A 33 0.17 3.94 7.39
N GLN A 34 -0.92 3.16 7.40
CA GLN A 34 -1.26 2.29 8.53
C GLN A 34 -0.26 1.14 8.68
N LEU A 35 0.14 0.51 7.57
CA LEU A 35 1.16 -0.54 7.56
C LEU A 35 2.52 0.01 7.98
N GLN A 36 2.91 1.19 7.49
CA GLN A 36 4.14 1.85 7.90
C GLN A 36 4.20 2.03 9.41
N ARG A 37 3.13 2.54 10.04
CA ARG A 37 3.07 2.70 11.51
C ARG A 37 3.15 1.37 12.25
N GLN A 38 2.49 0.34 11.74
CA GLN A 38 2.56 -1.01 12.32
C GLN A 38 3.96 -1.60 12.19
N ALA A 39 4.60 -1.42 11.04
CA ALA A 39 5.97 -1.84 10.77
C ALA A 39 6.96 -1.13 11.69
N GLU A 40 6.83 0.19 11.88
CA GLU A 40 7.64 0.96 12.82
C GLU A 40 7.47 0.47 14.27
N GLN A 41 6.25 0.14 14.68
CA GLN A 41 5.99 -0.40 16.02
C GLN A 41 6.51 -1.82 16.19
N TRP A 42 6.32 -2.67 15.19
CA TRP A 42 6.81 -4.04 15.18
C TRP A 42 8.33 -4.07 15.24
N LEU A 43 9.03 -3.28 14.40
CA LEU A 43 10.49 -3.15 14.43
C LEU A 43 11.04 -2.67 15.78
N LYS A 44 10.33 -1.75 16.47
CA LYS A 44 10.73 -1.30 17.81
C LYS A 44 10.61 -2.39 18.88
N ASN A 45 9.66 -3.31 18.70
CA ASN A 45 9.40 -4.40 19.63
C ASN A 45 10.14 -5.69 19.24
N LEU A 46 10.67 -5.76 18.01
CA LEU A 46 11.41 -6.90 17.49
C LEU A 46 12.73 -7.04 18.25
N ASP A 47 12.91 -8.18 18.91
CA ASP A 47 14.19 -8.53 19.52
C ASP A 47 15.15 -9.03 18.44
N PRO A 48 16.28 -8.33 18.18
CA PRO A 48 17.24 -8.72 17.15
C PRO A 48 17.91 -10.07 17.39
N TYR A 49 17.86 -10.60 18.63
CA TYR A 49 18.44 -11.91 18.97
C TYR A 49 17.40 -13.03 19.03
N SER A 50 16.13 -12.73 18.82
CA SER A 50 15.08 -13.74 18.65
C SER A 50 15.19 -14.44 17.30
N ASP A 51 14.60 -15.63 17.18
CA ASP A 51 14.55 -16.35 15.90
C ASP A 51 13.90 -15.49 14.79
N GLU A 52 12.85 -14.73 15.13
CA GLU A 52 12.18 -13.82 14.19
C GLU A 52 13.05 -12.61 13.84
N GLY A 53 13.79 -12.05 14.79
CA GLY A 53 14.72 -10.94 14.54
C GLY A 53 15.88 -11.34 13.64
N LEU A 54 16.46 -12.52 13.86
CA LEU A 54 17.53 -13.06 13.03
C LEU A 54 17.04 -13.33 11.60
N TRP A 55 15.90 -14.03 11.47
CA TRP A 55 15.28 -14.28 10.17
C TRP A 55 14.94 -12.98 9.43
N PHE A 56 14.34 -12.01 10.14
CA PHE A 56 13.96 -10.73 9.55
C PHE A 56 15.18 -9.93 9.09
N THR A 57 16.31 -10.02 9.81
CA THR A 57 17.55 -9.35 9.41
C THR A 57 18.04 -9.87 8.06
N GLU A 58 17.97 -11.19 7.83
CA GLU A 58 18.32 -11.77 6.54
C GLU A 58 17.34 -11.35 5.44
N PHE A 59 16.04 -11.38 5.75
CA PHE A 59 14.99 -10.93 4.83
C PHE A 59 15.15 -9.46 4.42
N ALA A 60 15.49 -8.59 5.38
CA ALA A 60 15.63 -7.16 5.16
C ALA A 60 16.81 -6.78 4.24
N TYR A 61 17.79 -7.66 4.02
CA TYR A 61 18.90 -7.38 3.09
C TYR A 61 18.47 -7.21 1.63
N ALA A 62 17.28 -7.71 1.25
CA ALA A 62 16.73 -7.53 -0.08
C ALA A 62 16.13 -6.13 -0.32
N TYR A 63 16.04 -5.30 0.72
CA TYR A 63 15.37 -4.01 0.70
C TYR A 63 16.34 -2.88 1.07
N ASP A 64 16.03 -1.66 0.65
CA ASP A 64 16.84 -0.49 0.97
C ASP A 64 16.78 -0.13 2.46
N THR A 65 15.66 -0.45 3.12
CA THR A 65 15.47 -0.20 4.55
C THR A 65 14.73 -1.33 5.26
N GLN A 66 15.03 -1.52 6.55
CA GLN A 66 14.28 -2.44 7.40
C GLN A 66 12.80 -2.07 7.49
N LEU A 67 12.46 -0.78 7.39
CA LEU A 67 11.06 -0.35 7.40
C LEU A 67 10.30 -0.88 6.19
N GLU A 68 10.90 -0.83 5.01
CA GLU A 68 10.28 -1.33 3.77
C GLU A 68 10.09 -2.84 3.79
N ALA A 69 11.11 -3.57 4.28
CA ALA A 69 10.99 -5.00 4.52
C ALA A 69 9.86 -5.32 5.53
N ALA A 70 9.78 -4.58 6.64
CA ALA A 70 8.73 -4.80 7.64
C ALA A 70 7.33 -4.48 7.11
N ILE A 71 7.19 -3.47 6.24
CA ILE A 71 5.92 -3.19 5.56
C ILE A 71 5.50 -4.37 4.69
N GLU A 72 6.41 -4.90 3.87
CA GLU A 72 6.12 -6.03 2.98
C GLU A 72 5.77 -7.30 3.77
N TYR A 73 6.52 -7.59 4.84
CA TYR A 73 6.24 -8.71 5.74
C TYR A 73 4.85 -8.59 6.39
N LEU A 74 4.51 -7.42 6.94
CA LEU A 74 3.21 -7.20 7.57
C LEU A 74 2.05 -7.15 6.57
N ASP A 75 2.29 -6.70 5.33
CA ASP A 75 1.26 -6.76 4.27
C ASP A 75 0.98 -8.21 3.86
N ALA A 76 2.00 -9.06 3.80
CA ALA A 76 1.86 -10.47 3.46
C ALA A 76 1.15 -11.32 4.54
N LEU A 77 1.12 -10.85 5.79
CA LEU A 77 0.43 -11.51 6.91
C LEU A 77 -1.08 -11.19 7.00
N ASN A 78 -1.57 -10.24 6.20
CA ASN A 78 -2.95 -9.71 6.25
C ASN A 78 -3.78 -10.11 5.03
#